data_AF-D8EZ22-F1
#
_entry.id   AF-D8EZ22-F1
#
_cell.length_a   1.000
_cell.length_b   1.000
_cell.length_c   1.000
_cell.angle_alpha   90.00
_cell.angle_beta   90.00
_cell.angle_gamma   90.00
#
_symmetry.space_group_name_H-M   'P 1'
#
loop_
_entity.id
_entity.type
_entity.pdbx_description
1 polymer ?
#
loop_
_entity_poly.entity_id
_entity_poly.type
_entity_poly.pdbx_seq_one_letter_code
_entity_poly.pdbx_strand_id
1 'polypeptide(L)'
;MVTDVVPFLANIALVAHADGTLSAAELGQLETIRKELKFKKSDYNAAIRLVADGDHKLTPVGSFADQVKNLELMLRVAYADSDLDKSEVSLILDFCKSIGIKQDQLNRLRNEVLSTLKQQNKVCPGCGLESDSESRFCPGCGIAFDSSTHDVQLQFTIPKTGIAIEFAQSTSAAYPKALAIAKSLNGYQTCQKGKTKWNLAVYPSGQISEVLPLAESLTGLRNRSVYIDGKERSWEKIFGFSWCSAERANAYRPAEYCFGKYENRINPWGCKQARMDWAGWAEWFRYGKWEKSGLRGKKTQWKFDKERIKHELASNLYRFRFCPYLKTSLSSAVLKYFPETVNPETDPNWAFHEIYEEVPGAIKVVQKERSDGISYTNKFWSDGVRPKGHRVLDEILTYAFQDLSVTSTSVEALLK
;
A
#
# COMPACT_ATOMS: atom_id res chain seq x y z
N MET A 1 -20.31 -19.88 -51.92
CA MET A 1 -21.40 -19.71 -50.94
C MET A 1 -21.06 -20.68 -49.82
N VAL A 2 -20.85 -20.19 -48.59
CA VAL A 2 -20.42 -21.03 -47.47
C VAL A 2 -21.46 -22.14 -47.27
N THR A 3 -21.05 -23.40 -47.41
CA THR A 3 -21.95 -24.56 -47.38
C THR A 3 -22.41 -24.89 -45.97
N ASP A 4 -21.52 -24.77 -44.98
CA ASP A 4 -21.78 -25.09 -43.58
C ASP A 4 -21.66 -23.84 -42.71
N VAL A 5 -22.74 -23.07 -42.66
CA VAL A 5 -22.77 -21.74 -42.01
C VAL A 5 -22.53 -21.81 -40.50
N VAL A 6 -23.05 -22.84 -39.82
CA VAL A 6 -22.94 -22.95 -38.35
C VAL A 6 -21.50 -23.22 -37.91
N PRO A 7 -20.78 -24.25 -38.42
CA PRO A 7 -19.36 -24.44 -38.11
C PRO A 7 -18.48 -23.25 -38.51
N PHE A 8 -18.78 -22.61 -39.64
CA PHE A 8 -18.05 -21.43 -40.11
C PHE A 8 -18.14 -20.26 -39.11
N LEU A 9 -19.35 -19.97 -38.62
CA LEU A 9 -19.58 -18.94 -37.60
C LEU A 9 -19.02 -19.35 -36.23
N ALA A 10 -19.11 -20.64 -35.89
CA ALA A 10 -18.61 -21.16 -34.62
C ALA A 10 -17.09 -21.02 -34.51
N ASN A 11 -16.36 -21.16 -35.62
CA ASN A 11 -14.91 -20.87 -35.63
C ASN A 11 -14.59 -19.41 -35.28
N ILE A 12 -15.35 -18.46 -35.84
CA ILE A 12 -15.15 -17.03 -35.58
C ILE A 12 -15.51 -16.70 -34.12
N ALA A 13 -16.63 -17.24 -33.64
CA ALA A 13 -17.06 -17.06 -32.26
C ALA A 13 -16.11 -17.70 -31.24
N LEU A 14 -15.52 -18.86 -31.55
CA LEU A 14 -14.58 -19.54 -30.66
C LEU A 14 -13.31 -18.70 -30.46
N VAL A 15 -12.81 -18.05 -31.51
CA VAL A 15 -11.66 -17.13 -31.39
C VAL A 15 -12.03 -15.95 -30.50
N ALA A 16 -13.19 -15.32 -30.73
CA ALA A 16 -13.69 -14.20 -29.92
C ALA A 16 -13.99 -14.54 -28.44
N HIS A 17 -13.99 -15.82 -28.09
CA HIS A 17 -14.26 -16.32 -26.74
C HIS A 17 -13.03 -16.95 -26.09
N ALA A 18 -11.88 -16.95 -26.77
CA ALA A 18 -10.72 -17.75 -26.37
C ALA A 18 -10.11 -17.33 -25.02
N ASP A 19 -10.22 -16.05 -24.68
CA ASP A 19 -9.76 -15.45 -23.43
C ASP A 19 -10.79 -15.55 -22.28
N GLY A 20 -11.99 -16.07 -22.57
CA GLY A 20 -13.12 -16.17 -21.65
C GLY A 20 -13.96 -14.90 -21.51
N THR A 21 -13.66 -13.83 -22.26
CA THR A 21 -14.38 -12.55 -22.20
C THR A 21 -14.62 -11.93 -23.57
N LEU A 22 -15.88 -11.83 -23.99
CA LEU A 22 -16.23 -11.08 -25.21
C LEU A 22 -16.24 -9.57 -24.96
N SER A 23 -15.40 -8.84 -25.68
CA SER A 23 -15.44 -7.38 -25.72
C SER A 23 -16.62 -6.86 -26.57
N ALA A 24 -17.00 -5.61 -26.33
CA ALA A 24 -18.05 -4.95 -27.11
C ALA A 24 -17.65 -4.79 -28.60
N ALA A 25 -16.35 -4.64 -28.88
CA ALA A 25 -15.84 -4.50 -30.24
C ALA A 25 -15.92 -5.82 -31.00
N GLU A 26 -15.57 -6.94 -30.36
CA GLU A 26 -15.68 -8.28 -30.94
C GLU A 26 -17.13 -8.66 -31.22
N LEU A 27 -18.03 -8.38 -30.27
CA LEU A 27 -19.48 -8.53 -30.47
C LEU A 27 -19.99 -7.70 -31.66
N GLY A 28 -19.52 -6.45 -31.77
CA GLY A 28 -19.86 -5.57 -32.88
C GLY A 28 -19.37 -6.11 -34.24
N GLN A 29 -18.15 -6.67 -34.29
CA GLN A 29 -17.61 -7.28 -35.50
C GLN A 29 -18.34 -8.58 -35.85
N LEU A 30 -18.65 -9.44 -34.89
CA LEU A 30 -19.44 -10.66 -35.12
C LEU A 30 -20.81 -10.34 -35.76
N GLU A 31 -21.51 -9.32 -35.25
CA GLU A 31 -22.79 -8.88 -35.81
C GLU A 31 -22.65 -8.22 -37.18
N THR A 32 -21.55 -7.50 -37.41
CA THR A 32 -21.22 -6.93 -38.74
C THR A 32 -20.98 -8.03 -39.76
N ILE A 33 -20.20 -9.05 -39.41
CA ILE A 33 -19.90 -10.22 -40.27
C ILE A 33 -21.20 -10.97 -40.60
N ARG A 34 -22.08 -11.17 -39.61
CA ARG A 34 -23.40 -11.79 -39.83
C ARG A 34 -24.21 -11.05 -40.89
N LYS A 35 -24.23 -9.71 -40.83
CA LYS A 35 -24.96 -8.86 -41.78
C LYS A 35 -24.31 -8.86 -43.16
N GLU A 36 -22.98 -8.70 -43.23
CA GLU A 36 -22.19 -8.66 -44.47
C GLU A 36 -22.38 -9.95 -45.30
N LEU A 37 -22.32 -11.10 -44.64
CA LEU A 37 -22.49 -12.41 -45.28
C LEU A 37 -23.95 -12.87 -45.38
N LYS A 38 -24.89 -12.04 -44.92
CA LYS A 38 -26.34 -12.31 -44.93
C LYS A 38 -26.72 -13.62 -44.22
N PHE A 39 -26.02 -13.97 -43.15
CA PHE A 39 -26.33 -15.15 -42.35
C PHE A 39 -27.59 -14.93 -41.50
N LYS A 40 -28.42 -15.98 -41.39
CA LYS A 40 -29.65 -15.92 -40.58
C LYS A 40 -29.30 -15.83 -39.11
N LYS A 41 -30.13 -15.12 -38.34
CA LYS A 41 -29.97 -15.01 -36.88
C LYS A 41 -30.07 -16.37 -36.17
N SER A 42 -30.83 -17.32 -36.74
CA SER A 42 -30.91 -18.71 -36.26
C SER A 42 -29.55 -19.41 -36.28
N ASP A 43 -28.80 -19.24 -37.37
CA ASP A 43 -27.53 -19.93 -37.59
C ASP A 43 -26.44 -19.33 -36.70
N TYR A 44 -26.47 -18.00 -36.52
CA TYR A 44 -25.63 -17.29 -35.55
C TYR A 44 -25.87 -17.77 -34.12
N ASN A 45 -27.12 -17.84 -33.67
CA ASN A 45 -27.44 -18.34 -32.32
C ASN A 45 -27.02 -19.80 -32.12
N ALA A 46 -27.15 -20.64 -33.16
CA ALA A 46 -26.70 -22.02 -33.12
C ALA A 46 -25.17 -22.12 -32.97
N ALA A 47 -24.41 -21.27 -33.69
CA ALA A 47 -22.97 -21.21 -33.59
C ALA A 47 -22.47 -20.75 -32.20
N ILE A 48 -23.09 -19.71 -31.62
CA ILE A 48 -22.75 -19.24 -30.27
C ILE A 48 -23.02 -20.32 -29.22
N ARG A 49 -24.15 -21.04 -29.32
CA ARG A 49 -24.46 -22.16 -28.42
C ARG A 49 -23.42 -23.28 -28.54
N LEU A 50 -23.04 -23.63 -29.76
CA LEU A 50 -22.04 -24.68 -30.01
C LEU A 50 -20.69 -24.36 -29.34
N VAL A 51 -20.29 -23.09 -29.32
CA VAL A 51 -19.08 -22.64 -28.61
C VAL A 51 -19.30 -22.62 -27.09
N ALA A 52 -20.45 -22.13 -26.61
CA ALA A 52 -20.77 -22.06 -25.19
C ALA A 52 -20.88 -23.45 -24.51
N ASP A 53 -21.31 -24.47 -25.24
CA ASP A 53 -21.36 -25.86 -24.77
C ASP A 53 -19.95 -26.47 -24.58
N GLY A 54 -18.89 -25.80 -25.08
CA GLY A 54 -17.49 -26.15 -24.85
C GLY A 54 -16.92 -27.26 -25.75
N ASP A 55 -17.75 -27.83 -26.61
CA ASP A 55 -17.37 -28.98 -27.46
C ASP A 55 -16.85 -28.60 -28.85
N HIS A 56 -16.92 -27.31 -29.24
CA HIS A 56 -16.47 -26.87 -30.56
C HIS A 56 -14.95 -26.78 -30.66
N LYS A 57 -14.40 -27.30 -31.75
CA LYS A 57 -12.98 -27.13 -32.13
C LYS A 57 -12.90 -26.46 -33.49
N LEU A 58 -11.86 -25.63 -33.67
CA LEU A 58 -11.59 -25.02 -34.96
C LEU A 58 -11.41 -26.10 -36.02
N THR A 59 -12.30 -26.10 -37.01
CA THR A 59 -12.35 -27.10 -38.08
C THR A 59 -12.38 -26.41 -39.44
N PRO A 60 -11.60 -26.85 -40.44
CA PRO A 60 -11.69 -26.29 -41.78
C PRO A 60 -13.09 -26.51 -42.39
N VAL A 61 -13.72 -25.44 -42.88
CA VAL A 61 -15.07 -25.48 -43.45
C VAL A 61 -15.04 -25.08 -44.92
N GLY A 62 -15.65 -25.90 -45.77
CA GLY A 62 -15.82 -25.60 -47.20
C GLY A 62 -14.52 -25.70 -48.01
N SER A 63 -14.49 -24.97 -49.13
CA SER A 63 -13.34 -24.92 -50.04
C SER A 63 -12.16 -24.19 -49.40
N PHE A 64 -10.96 -24.29 -49.98
CA PHE A 64 -9.80 -23.54 -49.51
C PHE A 64 -10.06 -22.02 -49.49
N ALA A 65 -10.82 -21.49 -50.44
CA ALA A 65 -11.20 -20.08 -50.45
C ALA A 65 -12.12 -19.73 -49.26
N ASP A 66 -13.07 -20.61 -48.92
CA ASP A 66 -13.93 -20.44 -47.75
C ASP A 66 -13.11 -20.50 -46.45
N GLN A 67 -12.15 -21.41 -46.36
CA GLN A 67 -11.25 -21.54 -45.21
C GLN A 67 -10.38 -20.30 -44.99
N VAL A 68 -9.80 -19.76 -46.07
CA VAL A 68 -9.02 -18.50 -46.02
C VAL A 68 -9.91 -17.34 -45.62
N LYS A 69 -11.15 -17.27 -46.16
CA LYS A 69 -12.11 -16.25 -45.74
C LYS A 69 -12.50 -16.40 -44.27
N ASN A 70 -12.63 -17.63 -43.77
CA ASN A 70 -12.92 -17.88 -42.37
C ASN A 70 -11.78 -17.39 -41.47
N LEU A 71 -10.52 -17.65 -41.85
CA LEU A 71 -9.34 -17.13 -41.16
C LEU A 71 -9.29 -15.59 -41.17
N GLU A 72 -9.56 -14.95 -42.30
CA GLU A 72 -9.63 -13.49 -42.42
C GLU A 72 -10.64 -12.90 -41.42
N LEU A 73 -11.81 -13.53 -41.29
CA LEU A 73 -12.87 -13.09 -40.38
C LEU A 73 -12.54 -13.39 -38.90
N MET A 74 -11.87 -14.51 -38.61
CA MET A 74 -11.32 -14.78 -37.28
C MET A 74 -10.33 -13.68 -36.87
N LEU A 75 -9.41 -13.31 -37.76
CA LEU A 75 -8.47 -12.21 -37.53
C LEU A 75 -9.22 -10.89 -37.31
N ARG A 76 -10.26 -10.62 -38.10
CA ARG A 76 -11.03 -9.37 -37.97
C ARG A 76 -11.72 -9.23 -36.61
N VAL A 77 -12.19 -10.33 -36.03
CA VAL A 77 -12.76 -10.31 -34.69
C VAL A 77 -11.65 -10.23 -33.63
N ALA A 78 -10.60 -11.05 -33.73
CA ALA A 78 -9.48 -11.01 -32.78
C ALA A 78 -8.74 -9.66 -32.74
N TYR A 79 -8.73 -8.91 -33.85
CA TYR A 79 -8.14 -7.55 -33.88
C TYR A 79 -9.15 -6.43 -33.61
N ALA A 80 -10.40 -6.75 -33.28
CA ALA A 80 -11.46 -5.75 -33.13
C ALA A 80 -11.20 -4.78 -31.96
N ASP A 81 -10.58 -5.24 -30.89
CA ASP A 81 -10.24 -4.46 -29.69
C ASP A 81 -8.73 -4.13 -29.58
N SER A 82 -7.94 -4.45 -30.62
CA SER A 82 -6.50 -4.19 -30.71
C SER A 82 -5.61 -4.92 -29.68
N ASP A 83 -6.14 -5.92 -28.96
CA ASP A 83 -5.36 -6.81 -28.10
C ASP A 83 -5.51 -8.24 -28.64
N LEU A 84 -4.40 -9.00 -28.75
CA LEU A 84 -4.48 -10.40 -29.17
C LEU A 84 -3.93 -11.27 -28.04
N ASP A 85 -4.82 -12.00 -27.39
CA ASP A 85 -4.43 -12.88 -26.29
C ASP A 85 -3.62 -14.09 -26.81
N LYS A 86 -2.81 -14.66 -25.93
CA LYS A 86 -2.03 -15.87 -26.23
C LYS A 86 -2.91 -17.04 -26.68
N SER A 87 -4.12 -17.15 -26.15
CA SER A 87 -5.09 -18.20 -26.46
C SER A 87 -5.61 -18.04 -27.89
N GLU A 88 -5.94 -16.81 -28.30
CA GLU A 88 -6.34 -16.48 -29.67
C GLU A 88 -5.20 -16.72 -30.66
N VAL A 89 -3.98 -16.27 -30.32
CA VAL A 89 -2.79 -16.54 -31.14
C VAL A 89 -2.62 -18.04 -31.35
N SER A 90 -2.74 -18.85 -30.29
CA SER A 90 -2.60 -20.31 -30.41
C SER A 90 -3.64 -20.90 -31.34
N LEU A 91 -4.91 -20.53 -31.16
CA LEU A 91 -6.02 -21.01 -31.99
C LEU A 91 -5.84 -20.65 -33.47
N ILE A 92 -5.48 -19.39 -33.75
CA ILE A 92 -5.26 -18.91 -35.11
C ILE A 92 -4.09 -19.64 -35.76
N LEU A 93 -2.97 -19.83 -35.04
CA LEU A 93 -1.80 -20.53 -35.57
C LEU A 93 -2.10 -22.00 -35.85
N ASP A 94 -2.87 -22.67 -35.00
CA ASP A 94 -3.27 -24.06 -35.22
C ASP A 94 -4.24 -24.20 -36.39
N PHE A 95 -5.17 -23.25 -36.55
CA PHE A 95 -6.01 -23.18 -37.74
C PHE A 95 -5.19 -22.97 -39.01
N CYS A 96 -4.21 -22.05 -39.00
CA CYS A 96 -3.31 -21.81 -40.14
C CYS A 96 -2.57 -23.08 -40.57
N LYS A 97 -2.06 -23.86 -39.59
CA LYS A 97 -1.42 -25.16 -39.86
C LYS A 97 -2.41 -26.12 -40.52
N SER A 98 -3.65 -26.18 -40.03
CA SER A 98 -4.67 -27.12 -40.54
C SER A 98 -5.09 -26.84 -41.99
N ILE A 99 -5.02 -25.59 -42.43
CA ILE A 99 -5.38 -25.19 -43.80
C ILE A 99 -4.15 -24.95 -44.70
N GLY A 100 -2.94 -25.13 -44.19
CA GLY A 100 -1.71 -25.00 -44.98
C GLY A 100 -1.26 -23.57 -45.29
N ILE A 101 -1.66 -22.58 -44.48
CA ILE A 101 -1.23 -21.18 -44.62
C ILE A 101 0.15 -20.97 -44.00
N LYS A 102 1.08 -20.43 -44.77
CA LYS A 102 2.44 -20.08 -44.31
C LYS A 102 2.47 -18.73 -43.59
N GLN A 103 3.49 -18.49 -42.77
CA GLN A 103 3.63 -17.26 -41.99
C GLN A 103 3.58 -15.99 -42.84
N ASP A 104 4.17 -15.97 -44.04
CA ASP A 104 4.15 -14.79 -44.92
C ASP A 104 2.75 -14.47 -45.44
N GLN A 105 1.95 -15.51 -45.74
CA GLN A 105 0.56 -15.37 -46.16
C GLN A 105 -0.31 -14.87 -45.00
N LEU A 106 -0.08 -15.39 -43.79
CA LEU A 106 -0.74 -14.92 -42.58
C LEU A 106 -0.41 -13.45 -42.29
N ASN A 107 0.86 -13.06 -42.42
CA ASN A 107 1.29 -11.66 -42.22
C ASN A 107 0.60 -10.72 -43.20
N ARG A 108 0.45 -11.14 -44.46
CA ARG A 108 -0.28 -10.36 -45.48
C ARG A 108 -1.75 -10.21 -45.13
N LEU A 109 -2.45 -11.31 -44.81
CA LEU A 109 -3.86 -11.29 -44.40
C LEU A 109 -4.07 -10.38 -43.20
N ARG A 110 -3.20 -10.48 -42.19
CA ARG A 110 -3.25 -9.61 -41.00
C ARG A 110 -3.17 -8.14 -41.38
N ASN A 111 -2.24 -7.76 -42.25
CA ASN A 111 -2.06 -6.36 -42.63
C ASN A 111 -3.29 -5.81 -43.38
N GLU A 112 -3.90 -6.62 -44.25
CA GLU A 112 -5.13 -6.27 -44.98
C GLU A 112 -6.33 -6.12 -44.02
N VAL A 113 -6.46 -7.00 -43.02
CA VAL A 113 -7.48 -6.90 -41.97
C VAL A 113 -7.29 -5.63 -41.15
N LEU A 114 -6.08 -5.34 -40.68
CA LEU A 114 -5.78 -4.14 -39.91
C LEU A 114 -6.02 -2.85 -40.70
N SER A 115 -5.73 -2.84 -42.02
CA SER A 115 -6.05 -1.68 -42.86
C SER A 115 -7.56 -1.47 -43.00
N THR A 116 -8.33 -2.56 -43.06
CA THR A 116 -9.78 -2.51 -43.21
C THR A 116 -10.46 -2.00 -41.93
N LEU A 117 -9.99 -2.46 -40.76
CA LEU A 117 -10.52 -2.01 -39.47
C LEU A 117 -10.28 -0.51 -39.21
N LYS A 118 -9.17 0.04 -39.70
CA LYS A 118 -8.87 1.49 -39.59
C LYS A 118 -9.80 2.38 -40.43
N GLN A 119 -10.45 1.83 -41.46
CA GLN A 119 -11.28 2.59 -42.42
C GLN A 119 -12.78 2.53 -42.11
N GLN A 120 -13.21 1.87 -41.02
CA GLN A 120 -14.63 1.75 -40.67
C GLN A 120 -15.08 2.86 -39.72
N ASN A 121 -16.23 3.48 -40.04
CA ASN A 121 -16.91 4.45 -39.18
C ASN A 121 -17.23 3.81 -37.82
N LYS A 122 -17.00 4.55 -36.73
CA LYS A 122 -17.27 4.09 -35.37
C LYS A 122 -18.75 4.29 -35.03
N VAL A 123 -19.40 3.30 -34.43
CA VAL A 123 -20.80 3.40 -33.95
C VAL A 123 -20.81 3.61 -32.45
N CYS A 124 -21.58 4.61 -31.98
CA CYS A 124 -21.51 4.99 -30.56
C CYS A 124 -22.23 3.97 -29.69
N PRO A 125 -21.59 3.42 -28.65
CA PRO A 125 -22.24 2.42 -27.78
C PRO A 125 -23.38 3.00 -26.93
N GLY A 126 -23.40 4.32 -26.70
CA GLY A 126 -24.43 4.95 -25.87
C GLY A 126 -25.66 5.45 -26.62
N CYS A 127 -25.51 5.92 -27.87
CA CYS A 127 -26.63 6.49 -28.63
C CYS A 127 -26.82 5.88 -30.03
N GLY A 128 -25.94 4.98 -30.46
CA GLY A 128 -26.03 4.32 -31.77
C GLY A 128 -25.69 5.21 -32.98
N LEU A 129 -25.25 6.45 -32.75
CA LEU A 129 -24.88 7.37 -33.83
C LEU A 129 -23.57 6.93 -34.51
N GLU A 130 -23.57 6.87 -35.83
CA GLU A 130 -22.37 6.66 -36.64
C GLU A 130 -21.48 7.91 -36.60
N SER A 131 -20.18 7.71 -36.51
CA SER A 131 -19.19 8.79 -36.51
C SER A 131 -17.98 8.41 -37.33
N ASP A 132 -17.28 9.43 -37.80
CA ASP A 132 -16.05 9.28 -38.58
C ASP A 132 -15.03 8.42 -37.81
N SER A 133 -14.24 7.62 -38.53
CA SER A 133 -13.24 6.71 -37.96
C SER A 133 -12.23 7.44 -37.06
N GLU A 134 -12.00 8.74 -37.32
CA GLU A 134 -11.10 9.61 -36.54
C GLU A 134 -11.78 10.28 -35.32
N SER A 135 -13.09 10.10 -35.13
CA SER A 135 -13.83 10.73 -34.02
C SER A 135 -13.48 10.08 -32.68
N ARG A 136 -12.99 10.89 -31.73
CA ARG A 136 -12.68 10.45 -30.35
C ARG A 136 -13.89 10.44 -29.42
N PHE A 137 -14.86 11.32 -29.69
CA PHE A 137 -16.09 11.47 -28.90
C PHE A 137 -17.30 11.43 -29.82
N CYS A 138 -18.39 10.84 -29.33
CA CYS A 138 -19.64 10.84 -30.05
C CYS A 138 -20.22 12.26 -30.12
N PRO A 139 -20.51 12.78 -31.31
CA PRO A 139 -21.09 14.12 -31.47
C PRO A 139 -22.53 14.21 -30.98
N GLY A 140 -23.23 13.07 -30.80
CA GLY A 140 -24.60 13.03 -30.29
C GLY A 140 -24.69 13.09 -28.76
N CYS A 141 -23.91 12.27 -28.05
CA CYS A 141 -24.03 12.12 -26.60
C CYS A 141 -22.74 12.38 -25.81
N GLY A 142 -21.63 12.73 -26.47
CA GLY A 142 -20.34 13.02 -25.83
C GLY A 142 -19.58 11.80 -25.30
N ILE A 143 -20.10 10.57 -25.47
CA ILE A 143 -19.43 9.34 -25.05
C ILE A 143 -18.19 9.10 -25.92
N ALA A 144 -17.04 8.87 -25.29
CA ALA A 144 -15.81 8.51 -25.99
C ALA A 144 -15.96 7.16 -26.70
N PHE A 145 -15.53 7.06 -27.96
CA PHE A 145 -15.58 5.79 -28.69
C PHE A 145 -14.55 4.77 -28.21
N ASP A 146 -13.49 5.23 -27.56
CA ASP A 146 -12.41 4.39 -27.05
C ASP A 146 -12.63 4.02 -25.56
N SER A 147 -13.87 3.67 -25.17
CA SER A 147 -14.21 3.36 -23.77
C SER A 147 -14.06 1.87 -23.39
N SER A 148 -13.14 1.15 -24.03
CA SER A 148 -12.74 -0.21 -23.61
C SER A 148 -11.24 -0.45 -23.70
N THR A 149 -10.44 0.58 -23.45
CA THR A 149 -9.14 0.34 -22.84
C THR A 149 -9.33 0.59 -21.35
N HIS A 150 -8.98 -0.40 -20.51
CA HIS A 150 -8.33 -0.02 -19.27
C HIS A 150 -7.14 0.80 -19.72
N ASP A 151 -7.29 2.12 -19.67
CA ASP A 151 -6.32 3.13 -20.02
C ASP A 151 -4.93 2.50 -19.91
N VAL A 152 -4.25 2.23 -21.03
CA VAL A 152 -2.79 2.26 -20.98
C VAL A 152 -2.48 3.74 -20.85
N GLN A 153 -2.75 4.26 -19.66
CA GLN A 153 -2.38 5.58 -19.26
C GLN A 153 -0.87 5.61 -19.48
N LEU A 154 -0.36 6.46 -20.37
CA LEU A 154 1.10 6.60 -20.54
C LEU A 154 1.73 7.07 -19.22
N GLN A 155 0.92 7.70 -18.36
CA GLN A 155 1.25 8.13 -17.01
C GLN A 155 0.01 8.04 -16.12
N PHE A 156 0.22 7.69 -14.86
CA PHE A 156 -0.85 7.67 -13.87
C PHE A 156 -1.45 9.06 -13.63
N THR A 157 -2.76 9.09 -13.39
CA THR A 157 -3.42 10.27 -12.82
C THR A 157 -3.28 10.23 -11.30
N ILE A 158 -2.23 10.86 -10.78
CA ILE A 158 -2.01 10.96 -9.34
C ILE A 158 -3.02 11.96 -8.73
N PRO A 159 -3.84 11.54 -7.75
CA PRO A 159 -4.83 12.42 -7.14
C PRO A 159 -4.17 13.55 -6.36
N LYS A 160 -4.76 14.75 -6.43
CA LYS A 160 -4.30 15.93 -5.68
C LYS A 160 -4.54 15.84 -4.17
N THR A 161 -5.43 14.94 -3.74
CA THR A 161 -5.81 14.72 -2.34
C THR A 161 -5.81 13.23 -2.03
N GLY A 162 -5.45 12.88 -0.80
CA GLY A 162 -5.44 11.50 -0.32
C GLY A 162 -4.10 10.81 -0.55
N ILE A 163 -4.10 9.48 -0.52
CA ILE A 163 -2.88 8.66 -0.66
C ILE A 163 -2.97 7.83 -1.94
N ALA A 164 -1.87 7.76 -2.68
CA ALA A 164 -1.73 6.85 -3.79
C ALA A 164 -0.44 6.04 -3.69
N ILE A 165 -0.48 4.76 -4.03
CA ILE A 165 0.70 3.89 -4.10
C ILE A 165 0.81 3.35 -5.50
N GLU A 166 1.95 3.59 -6.14
CA GLU A 166 2.31 2.91 -7.38
C GLU A 166 3.28 1.76 -7.12
N PHE A 167 3.16 0.67 -7.88
CA PHE A 167 4.08 -0.45 -7.81
C PHE A 167 4.12 -1.22 -9.13
N ALA A 168 5.32 -1.69 -9.49
CA ALA A 168 5.54 -2.45 -10.70
C ALA A 168 5.08 -3.91 -10.54
N GLN A 169 4.76 -4.53 -11.68
CA GLN A 169 4.63 -5.97 -11.77
C GLN A 169 5.89 -6.66 -11.24
N SER A 170 5.70 -7.71 -10.44
CA SER A 170 6.79 -8.41 -9.75
C SER A 170 6.52 -9.90 -9.70
N THR A 171 7.59 -10.70 -9.64
CA THR A 171 7.55 -12.15 -9.39
C THR A 171 7.58 -12.48 -7.89
N SER A 172 7.60 -11.48 -7.00
CA SER A 172 7.53 -11.69 -5.56
C SER A 172 6.25 -12.43 -5.16
N ALA A 173 6.37 -13.36 -4.21
CA ALA A 173 5.22 -14.11 -3.66
C ALA A 173 4.14 -13.20 -3.05
N ALA A 174 4.49 -11.97 -2.63
CA ALA A 174 3.53 -11.01 -2.08
C ALA A 174 2.77 -10.22 -3.16
N TYR A 175 3.22 -10.25 -4.42
CA TYR A 175 2.63 -9.47 -5.51
C TYR A 175 1.17 -9.83 -5.81
N PRO A 176 0.75 -11.11 -5.90
CA PRO A 176 -0.65 -11.45 -6.16
C PRO A 176 -1.60 -10.86 -5.11
N LYS A 177 -1.21 -10.91 -3.83
CA LYS A 177 -1.97 -10.31 -2.73
C LYS A 177 -2.06 -8.79 -2.87
N ALA A 178 -0.94 -8.13 -3.13
CA ALA A 178 -0.91 -6.67 -3.33
C ALA A 178 -1.78 -6.23 -4.52
N LEU A 179 -1.72 -6.97 -5.63
CA LEU A 179 -2.53 -6.69 -6.82
C LEU A 179 -4.02 -6.87 -6.54
N ALA A 180 -4.41 -7.92 -5.82
CA ALA A 180 -5.80 -8.15 -5.44
C ALA A 180 -6.36 -7.00 -4.58
N ILE A 181 -5.59 -6.54 -3.58
CA ILE A 181 -5.95 -5.38 -2.74
C ILE A 181 -6.08 -4.11 -3.58
N ALA A 182 -5.14 -3.88 -4.51
CA ALA A 182 -5.18 -2.70 -5.36
C ALA A 182 -6.42 -2.68 -6.28
N LYS A 183 -6.74 -3.83 -6.90
CA LYS A 183 -7.90 -3.98 -7.81
C LYS A 183 -9.25 -3.83 -7.13
N SER A 184 -9.35 -4.04 -5.81
CA SER A 184 -10.62 -3.85 -5.09
C SER A 184 -10.93 -2.38 -4.80
N LEU A 185 -10.04 -1.45 -5.16
CA LEU A 185 -10.23 -0.01 -4.93
C LEU A 185 -10.83 0.66 -6.18
N ASN A 186 -11.82 1.53 -5.97
CA ASN A 186 -12.49 2.27 -7.04
C ASN A 186 -11.53 3.17 -7.85
N GLY A 187 -10.41 3.61 -7.26
CA GLY A 187 -9.41 4.46 -7.92
C GLY A 187 -8.21 3.71 -8.48
N TYR A 188 -8.32 2.38 -8.66
CA TYR A 188 -7.26 1.57 -9.26
C TYR A 188 -6.98 1.99 -10.71
N GLN A 189 -5.70 2.11 -11.06
CA GLN A 189 -5.25 2.38 -12.43
C GLN A 189 -4.12 1.44 -12.81
N THR A 190 -3.93 1.23 -14.11
CA THR A 190 -2.76 0.54 -14.65
C THR A 190 -2.09 1.38 -15.71
N CYS A 191 -0.77 1.31 -15.80
CA CYS A 191 -0.03 1.93 -16.90
C CYS A 191 1.13 1.04 -17.34
N GLN A 192 1.60 1.23 -18.56
CA GLN A 192 2.83 0.60 -19.05
C GLN A 192 3.98 1.60 -18.99
N LYS A 193 4.93 1.41 -18.06
CA LYS A 193 6.18 2.21 -18.01
C LYS A 193 7.32 1.36 -18.58
N GLY A 194 7.71 1.64 -19.82
CA GLY A 194 8.68 0.82 -20.55
C GLY A 194 8.11 -0.57 -20.87
N LYS A 195 8.85 -1.63 -20.52
CA LYS A 195 8.41 -3.03 -20.72
C LYS A 195 7.64 -3.62 -19.53
N THR A 196 7.41 -2.82 -18.48
CA THR A 196 6.85 -3.30 -17.22
C THR A 196 5.45 -2.71 -17.02
N LYS A 197 4.49 -3.56 -16.66
CA LYS A 197 3.17 -3.11 -16.20
C LYS A 197 3.29 -2.54 -14.78
N TRP A 198 2.71 -1.37 -14.56
CA TRP A 198 2.62 -0.73 -13.26
C TRP A 198 1.16 -0.61 -12.85
N ASN A 199 0.96 -0.59 -11.54
CA ASN A 199 -0.34 -0.48 -10.89
C ASN A 199 -0.34 0.74 -10.00
N LEU A 200 -1.46 1.45 -9.92
CA LEU A 200 -1.71 2.51 -8.95
C LEU A 200 -2.94 2.16 -8.14
N ALA A 201 -2.80 2.22 -6.82
CA ALA A 201 -3.88 2.13 -5.86
C ALA A 201 -4.14 3.52 -5.27
N VAL A 202 -5.39 3.98 -5.27
CA VAL A 202 -5.79 5.29 -4.76
C VAL A 202 -6.73 5.14 -3.56
N TYR A 203 -6.41 5.86 -2.48
CA TYR A 203 -7.13 5.94 -1.23
C TYR A 203 -7.59 7.39 -1.00
N PRO A 204 -8.82 7.76 -1.43
CA PRO A 204 -9.29 9.14 -1.40
C PRO A 204 -9.42 9.74 0.00
N SER A 205 -9.67 8.90 1.02
CA SER A 205 -9.84 9.31 2.41
C SER A 205 -8.56 9.95 3.00
N GLY A 206 -7.39 9.59 2.45
CA GLY A 206 -6.09 9.92 3.03
C GLY A 206 -5.79 9.22 4.36
N GLN A 207 -6.64 8.30 4.83
CA GLN A 207 -6.43 7.59 6.08
C GLN A 207 -5.35 6.54 5.94
N ILE A 208 -4.25 6.71 6.69
CA ILE A 208 -3.09 5.80 6.61
C ILE A 208 -3.44 4.34 6.97
N SER A 209 -4.42 4.13 7.85
CA SER A 209 -4.90 2.81 8.29
C SER A 209 -5.47 1.98 7.14
N GLU A 210 -6.17 2.60 6.20
CA GLU A 210 -6.74 1.93 5.02
C GLU A 210 -5.65 1.45 4.06
N VAL A 211 -4.50 2.12 4.06
CA VAL A 211 -3.38 1.86 3.16
C VAL A 211 -2.49 0.71 3.66
N LEU A 212 -2.52 0.42 4.97
CA LEU A 212 -1.61 -0.55 5.60
C LEU A 212 -1.63 -1.94 4.96
N PRO A 213 -2.78 -2.57 4.66
CA PRO A 213 -2.79 -3.90 4.07
C PRO A 213 -2.01 -4.00 2.76
N LEU A 214 -2.09 -2.95 1.92
CA LEU A 214 -1.32 -2.86 0.69
C LEU A 214 0.16 -2.56 0.97
N ALA A 215 0.44 -1.57 1.82
CA ALA A 215 1.81 -1.19 2.16
C ALA A 215 2.62 -2.36 2.77
N GLU A 216 2.01 -3.14 3.66
CA GLU A 216 2.62 -4.34 4.25
C GLU A 216 2.96 -5.38 3.19
N SER A 217 2.03 -5.63 2.26
CA SER A 217 2.22 -6.56 1.13
C SER A 217 3.31 -6.08 0.16
N LEU A 218 3.63 -4.78 0.14
CA LEU A 218 4.64 -4.19 -0.74
C LEU A 218 6.02 -4.00 -0.09
N THR A 219 6.20 -4.29 1.20
CA THR A 219 7.44 -4.00 1.95
C THR A 219 8.71 -4.56 1.29
N GLY A 220 8.63 -5.73 0.66
CA GLY A 220 9.74 -6.38 -0.05
C GLY A 220 9.95 -5.97 -1.51
N LEU A 221 9.05 -5.18 -2.12
CA LEU A 221 9.08 -4.88 -3.56
C LEU A 221 9.87 -3.60 -3.86
N ARG A 222 11.00 -3.70 -4.57
CA ARG A 222 11.87 -2.54 -4.84
C ARG A 222 11.21 -1.42 -5.66
N ASN A 223 10.40 -1.77 -6.65
CA ASN A 223 9.83 -0.82 -7.60
C ASN A 223 8.46 -0.36 -7.13
N ARG A 224 8.45 0.62 -6.22
CA ARG A 224 7.24 1.21 -5.64
C ARG A 224 7.47 2.66 -5.25
N SER A 225 6.40 3.47 -5.30
CA SER A 225 6.41 4.87 -4.88
C SER A 225 5.11 5.19 -4.15
N VAL A 226 5.14 6.16 -3.24
CA VAL A 226 3.94 6.63 -2.52
C VAL A 226 3.78 8.13 -2.71
N TYR A 227 2.53 8.55 -2.92
CA TYR A 227 2.12 9.92 -3.08
C TYR A 227 1.15 10.29 -1.95
N ILE A 228 1.34 11.48 -1.36
CA ILE A 228 0.39 12.08 -0.43
C ILE A 228 0.04 13.45 -0.99
N ASP A 229 -1.24 13.66 -1.24
CA ASP A 229 -1.79 14.91 -1.81
C ASP A 229 -1.04 15.34 -3.08
N GLY A 230 -0.90 14.41 -4.02
CA GLY A 230 -0.23 14.63 -5.30
C GLY A 230 1.31 14.69 -5.25
N LYS A 231 1.92 14.66 -4.06
CA LYS A 231 3.38 14.77 -3.91
C LYS A 231 4.01 13.44 -3.55
N GLU A 232 5.03 13.05 -4.31
CA GLU A 232 5.82 11.87 -4.00
C GLU A 232 6.51 12.03 -2.64
N ARG A 233 6.50 10.96 -1.85
CA ARG A 233 7.12 10.86 -0.53
C ARG A 233 8.00 9.62 -0.46
N SER A 234 9.04 9.72 0.35
CA SER A 234 9.87 8.57 0.70
C SER A 234 9.02 7.51 1.40
N TRP A 235 9.07 6.28 0.90
CA TRP A 235 8.39 5.12 1.49
C TRP A 235 8.70 4.98 2.98
N GLU A 236 9.98 5.07 3.37
CA GLU A 236 10.39 4.93 4.77
C GLU A 236 9.87 6.06 5.67
N LYS A 237 9.70 7.28 5.12
CA LYS A 237 9.16 8.40 5.89
C LYS A 237 7.67 8.26 6.18
N ILE A 238 6.95 7.51 5.35
CA ILE A 238 5.50 7.27 5.47
C ILE A 238 5.27 5.97 6.23
N PHE A 239 5.85 4.86 5.77
CA PHE A 239 5.59 3.52 6.27
C PHE A 239 6.72 2.95 7.14
N GLY A 240 7.64 3.78 7.65
CA GLY A 240 8.70 3.33 8.54
C GLY A 240 8.21 2.64 9.83
N PHE A 241 6.92 2.77 10.13
CA PHE A 241 6.25 2.11 11.25
C PHE A 241 5.59 0.77 10.89
N SER A 242 5.48 0.38 9.61
CA SER A 242 4.65 -0.75 9.17
C SER A 242 5.04 -2.07 9.82
N TRP A 243 6.34 -2.37 9.89
CA TRP A 243 6.83 -3.56 10.59
C TRP A 243 6.46 -3.55 12.07
N CYS A 244 6.67 -2.42 12.76
CA CYS A 244 6.31 -2.28 14.18
C CYS A 244 4.79 -2.44 14.42
N SER A 245 3.97 -1.98 13.47
CA SER A 245 2.51 -2.13 13.47
C SER A 245 2.09 -3.59 13.30
N ALA A 246 2.73 -4.33 12.39
CA ALA A 246 2.47 -5.75 12.20
C ALA A 246 2.85 -6.58 13.44
N GLU A 247 4.02 -6.33 14.02
CA GLU A 247 4.43 -6.97 15.28
C GLU A 247 3.46 -6.66 16.42
N ARG A 248 2.98 -5.41 16.50
CA ARG A 248 1.95 -5.01 17.47
C ARG A 248 0.65 -5.81 17.28
N ALA A 249 0.21 -6.03 16.04
CA ALA A 249 -1.01 -6.76 15.75
C ALA A 249 -0.91 -8.24 16.14
N ASN A 250 0.30 -8.82 16.09
CA ASN A 250 0.57 -10.19 16.51
C ASN A 250 0.86 -10.35 18.01
N ALA A 251 1.03 -9.24 18.75
CA ALA A 251 1.31 -9.29 20.18
C ALA A 251 0.06 -9.67 20.99
N TYR A 252 0.26 -10.43 22.07
CA TYR A 252 -0.83 -10.88 22.96
C TYR A 252 -1.65 -9.70 23.53
N ARG A 253 -0.99 -8.59 23.87
CA ARG A 253 -1.61 -7.32 24.31
C ARG A 253 -1.04 -6.17 23.47
N PRO A 254 -1.69 -5.83 22.35
CA PRO A 254 -1.21 -4.82 21.40
C PRO A 254 -0.98 -3.43 22.02
N ALA A 255 -1.76 -3.06 23.04
CA ALA A 255 -1.56 -1.79 23.72
C ALA A 255 -0.25 -1.76 24.52
N GLU A 256 0.07 -2.82 25.26
CA GLU A 256 1.29 -2.94 26.08
C GLU A 256 2.57 -3.03 25.21
N TYR A 257 2.44 -3.58 24.00
CA TYR A 257 3.55 -3.64 23.04
C TYR A 257 4.16 -2.26 22.75
N CYS A 258 3.32 -1.24 22.56
CA CYS A 258 3.77 0.13 22.32
C CYS A 258 4.55 0.71 23.50
N PHE A 259 4.32 0.23 24.72
CA PHE A 259 5.03 0.66 25.90
C PHE A 259 6.34 -0.12 26.12
N GLY A 260 6.70 -1.08 25.26
CA GLY A 260 7.97 -1.82 25.37
C GLY A 260 7.96 -2.91 26.47
N LYS A 261 6.77 -3.29 26.96
CA LYS A 261 6.63 -4.25 28.06
C LYS A 261 7.29 -5.59 27.77
N TYR A 262 7.08 -6.13 26.57
CA TYR A 262 7.64 -7.43 26.15
C TYR A 262 9.16 -7.46 26.05
N GLU A 263 9.81 -6.30 25.98
CA GLU A 263 11.27 -6.17 25.88
C GLU A 263 11.92 -5.83 27.23
N ASN A 264 11.12 -5.77 28.30
CA ASN A 264 11.53 -5.24 29.59
C ASN A 264 12.14 -3.83 29.48
N ARG A 265 11.60 -3.01 28.56
CA ARG A 265 12.01 -1.64 28.28
C ARG A 265 10.79 -0.73 28.31
N ILE A 266 10.16 -0.66 29.48
CA ILE A 266 8.95 0.13 29.68
C ILE A 266 9.26 1.60 29.41
N ASN A 267 8.40 2.29 28.67
CA ASN A 267 8.52 3.74 28.43
C ASN A 267 7.20 4.45 28.76
N PRO A 268 7.21 5.70 29.24
CA PRO A 268 5.97 6.42 29.54
C PRO A 268 5.26 6.95 28.28
N TRP A 269 5.93 6.99 27.13
CA TRP A 269 5.53 7.80 25.97
C TRP A 269 4.45 7.16 25.10
N GLY A 270 4.13 5.88 25.32
CA GLY A 270 3.20 5.11 24.50
C GLY A 270 3.78 4.72 23.13
N CYS A 271 5.10 4.75 22.97
CA CYS A 271 5.77 4.26 21.78
C CYS A 271 7.22 3.86 22.08
N LYS A 272 7.55 2.56 21.95
CA LYS A 272 8.91 2.01 22.13
C LYS A 272 9.94 2.64 21.20
N GLN A 273 9.50 3.16 20.05
CA GLN A 273 10.37 3.87 19.11
C GLN A 273 10.77 5.27 19.59
N ALA A 274 10.21 5.76 20.70
CA ALA A 274 10.70 6.96 21.37
C ALA A 274 12.13 6.77 21.92
N ARG A 275 12.56 5.51 22.17
CA ARG A 275 13.91 5.17 22.68
C ARG A 275 14.31 5.91 23.97
N MET A 276 13.31 6.23 24.78
CA MET A 276 13.45 6.93 26.05
C MET A 276 12.75 6.08 27.11
N ASP A 277 13.32 4.91 27.39
CA ASP A 277 12.83 3.96 28.38
C ASP A 277 12.96 4.51 29.81
N TRP A 278 12.12 3.99 30.69
CA TRP A 278 12.15 4.27 32.12
C TRP A 278 13.17 3.35 32.79
N ALA A 279 14.45 3.61 32.50
CA ALA A 279 15.56 2.84 33.05
C ALA A 279 16.58 3.76 33.73
N GLY A 280 17.27 3.24 34.74
CA GLY A 280 18.23 4.03 35.51
C GLY A 280 19.46 4.50 34.72
N TRP A 281 19.71 3.90 33.55
CA TRP A 281 20.78 4.25 32.61
C TRP A 281 20.29 5.12 31.44
N ALA A 282 19.01 5.52 31.42
CA ALA A 282 18.46 6.26 30.29
C ALA A 282 18.97 7.72 30.30
N GLU A 283 19.61 8.12 29.20
CA GLU A 283 20.28 9.41 29.04
C GLU A 283 19.38 10.63 29.30
N TRP A 284 18.10 10.51 29.00
CA TRP A 284 17.17 11.63 29.10
C TRP A 284 16.90 12.09 30.54
N PHE A 285 17.23 11.28 31.55
CA PHE A 285 17.19 11.74 32.95
C PHE A 285 18.34 12.70 33.32
N ARG A 286 19.35 12.84 32.45
CA ARG A 286 20.44 13.82 32.53
C ARG A 286 20.10 15.14 31.82
N TYR A 287 18.89 15.27 31.26
CA TYR A 287 18.45 16.52 30.62
C TYR A 287 17.90 17.48 31.65
N GLY A 288 18.76 18.39 32.11
CA GLY A 288 18.41 19.33 33.15
C GLY A 288 19.65 20.01 33.72
N LYS A 289 19.49 20.55 34.92
CA LYS A 289 20.56 21.18 35.68
C LYS A 289 20.30 21.11 37.16
N TRP A 290 21.37 21.12 37.95
CA TRP A 290 21.29 21.29 39.39
C TRP A 290 20.98 22.74 39.75
N GLU A 291 19.96 22.95 40.57
CA GLU A 291 19.60 24.23 41.16
C GLU A 291 19.70 24.17 42.69
N LYS A 292 20.07 25.29 43.32
CA LYS A 292 20.05 25.40 44.79
C LYS A 292 18.62 25.61 45.26
N SER A 293 18.22 24.91 46.33
CA SER A 293 16.91 25.02 46.95
C SER A 293 16.96 25.09 48.49
N GLY A 294 15.85 25.52 49.09
CA GLY A 294 15.67 25.68 50.53
C GLY A 294 16.16 27.02 51.11
N LEU A 295 15.84 27.26 52.40
CA LEU A 295 16.30 28.42 53.16
C LEU A 295 17.84 28.45 53.21
N ARG A 296 18.44 29.41 52.49
CA ARG A 296 19.90 29.60 52.27
C ARG A 296 20.57 28.69 51.22
N GLY A 297 19.82 28.00 50.37
CA GLY A 297 20.40 27.26 49.22
C GLY A 297 21.33 26.10 49.58
N LYS A 298 21.09 25.50 50.75
CA LYS A 298 21.88 24.36 51.26
C LYS A 298 21.52 23.02 50.61
N LYS A 299 20.35 22.92 50.00
CA LYS A 299 19.92 21.71 49.29
C LYS A 299 20.15 21.90 47.80
N THR A 300 20.43 20.82 47.10
CA THR A 300 20.42 20.78 45.64
C THR A 300 19.19 20.02 45.18
N GLN A 301 18.59 20.49 44.10
CA GLN A 301 17.53 19.79 43.41
C GLN A 301 17.86 19.76 41.93
N TRP A 302 17.50 18.67 41.27
CA TRP A 302 17.60 18.55 39.84
C TRP A 302 16.37 19.19 39.22
N LYS A 303 16.56 20.12 38.27
CA LYS A 303 15.48 20.66 37.45
C LYS A 303 15.57 20.08 36.05
N PHE A 304 14.52 19.41 35.61
CA PHE A 304 14.46 18.82 34.28
C PHE A 304 14.31 19.90 33.19
N ASP A 305 14.98 19.68 32.07
CA ASP A 305 14.77 20.45 30.84
C ASP A 305 13.69 19.76 30.01
N LYS A 306 12.43 20.07 30.33
CA LYS A 306 11.27 19.48 29.64
C LYS A 306 11.20 19.84 28.16
N GLU A 307 11.71 21.01 27.75
CA GLU A 307 11.72 21.38 26.34
C GLU A 307 12.74 20.55 25.56
N ARG A 308 13.91 20.25 26.15
CA ARG A 308 14.86 19.30 25.56
C ARG A 308 14.26 17.88 25.46
N ILE A 309 13.63 17.38 26.52
CA ILE A 309 12.96 16.06 26.52
C ILE A 309 11.90 16.02 25.41
N LYS A 310 11.06 17.06 25.30
CA LYS A 310 10.04 17.20 24.25
C LYS A 310 10.63 17.24 22.85
N HIS A 311 11.73 17.98 22.65
CA HIS A 311 12.43 18.06 21.37
C HIS A 311 12.99 16.69 20.94
N GLU A 312 13.58 15.95 21.88
CA GLU A 312 14.10 14.62 21.61
C GLU A 312 12.99 13.61 21.28
N LEU A 313 11.88 13.64 22.03
CA LEU A 313 10.69 12.84 21.72
C LEU A 313 10.18 13.11 20.31
N ALA A 314 10.03 14.40 19.95
CA ALA A 314 9.59 14.79 18.62
C ALA A 314 10.54 14.29 17.52
N SER A 315 11.86 14.37 17.78
CA SER A 315 12.90 13.91 16.85
C SER A 315 12.86 12.40 16.66
N ASN A 316 12.83 11.62 17.75
CA ASN A 316 12.79 10.16 17.72
C ASN A 316 11.50 9.64 17.07
N LEU A 317 10.36 10.29 17.33
CA LEU A 317 9.06 9.88 16.85
C LEU A 317 8.72 10.41 15.45
N TYR A 318 9.50 11.34 14.89
CA TYR A 318 9.20 11.95 13.60
C TYR A 318 9.04 10.91 12.48
N ARG A 319 9.90 9.88 12.44
CA ARG A 319 9.81 8.79 11.45
C ARG A 319 8.51 7.97 11.58
N PHE A 320 7.89 7.97 12.75
CA PHE A 320 6.70 7.18 13.08
C PHE A 320 5.43 8.02 13.19
N ARG A 321 5.47 9.30 12.80
CA ARG A 321 4.35 10.26 12.92
C ARG A 321 3.05 9.85 12.21
N PHE A 322 3.15 8.94 11.24
CA PHE A 322 2.00 8.39 10.53
C PHE A 322 1.49 7.08 11.13
N CYS A 323 2.08 6.58 12.22
CA CYS A 323 1.60 5.38 12.88
C CYS A 323 0.21 5.65 13.48
N PRO A 324 -0.82 4.85 13.16
CA PRO A 324 -2.18 5.07 13.68
C PRO A 324 -2.28 4.82 15.19
N TYR A 325 -1.29 4.15 15.78
CA TYR A 325 -1.25 3.85 17.22
C TYR A 325 -0.43 4.87 18.02
N LEU A 326 0.25 5.80 17.36
CA LEU A 326 1.02 6.84 18.05
C LEU A 326 0.08 7.93 18.56
N LYS A 327 -0.07 8.03 19.88
CA LYS A 327 -0.87 9.08 20.53
C LYS A 327 0.02 10.22 21.00
N THR A 328 0.22 11.24 20.17
CA THR A 328 1.05 12.41 20.53
C THR A 328 0.51 13.19 21.73
N SER A 329 -0.81 13.13 21.96
CA SER A 329 -1.46 13.68 23.15
C SER A 329 -0.97 13.01 24.44
N LEU A 330 -0.66 11.71 24.40
CA LEU A 330 -0.12 10.99 25.55
C LEU A 330 1.26 11.52 25.95
N SER A 331 2.18 11.67 25.00
CA SER A 331 3.52 12.20 25.32
C SER A 331 3.45 13.61 25.92
N SER A 332 2.48 14.42 25.47
CA SER A 332 2.23 15.76 26.03
C SER A 332 1.66 15.71 27.45
N ALA A 333 0.68 14.83 27.71
CA ALA A 333 0.13 14.62 29.06
C ALA A 333 1.18 14.07 30.04
N VAL A 334 2.01 13.13 29.59
CA VAL A 334 3.14 12.61 30.37
C VAL A 334 4.10 13.73 30.74
N LEU A 335 4.51 14.58 29.81
CA LEU A 335 5.38 15.73 30.10
C LEU A 335 4.76 16.73 31.07
N LYS A 336 3.43 16.93 31.01
CA LYS A 336 2.68 17.77 31.96
C LYS A 336 2.80 17.24 33.39
N TYR A 337 2.65 15.92 33.59
CA TYR A 337 2.72 15.30 34.91
C TYR A 337 4.13 14.85 35.34
N PHE A 338 5.09 14.85 34.42
CA PHE A 338 6.50 14.61 34.75
C PHE A 338 6.99 15.70 35.72
N PRO A 339 7.81 15.39 36.74
CA PRO A 339 8.25 16.39 37.71
C PRO A 339 9.07 17.50 37.03
N GLU A 340 8.85 18.75 37.45
CA GLU A 340 9.74 19.87 37.09
C GLU A 340 11.08 19.76 37.79
N THR A 341 11.03 19.37 39.07
CA THR A 341 12.21 19.27 39.92
C THR A 341 12.13 18.03 40.81
N VAL A 342 13.27 17.41 41.08
CA VAL A 342 13.39 16.30 42.04
C VAL A 342 14.58 16.51 42.96
N ASN A 343 14.48 16.00 44.19
CA ASN A 343 15.59 16.01 45.13
C ASN A 343 15.87 14.57 45.59
N PRO A 344 16.93 13.92 45.08
CA PRO A 344 17.26 12.53 45.43
C PRO A 344 17.64 12.31 46.91
N GLU A 345 17.91 13.38 47.69
CA GLU A 345 18.16 13.26 49.13
C GLU A 345 16.87 13.10 49.94
N THR A 346 15.76 13.66 49.45
CA THR A 346 14.47 13.66 50.15
C THR A 346 13.39 12.82 49.49
N ASP A 347 13.51 12.56 48.18
CA ASP A 347 12.58 11.74 47.43
C ASP A 347 13.14 10.30 47.29
N PRO A 348 12.54 9.31 47.96
CA PRO A 348 13.04 7.93 47.94
C PRO A 348 12.88 7.26 46.57
N ASN A 349 12.11 7.84 45.64
CA ASN A 349 11.90 7.29 44.30
C ASN A 349 12.96 7.72 43.29
N TRP A 350 13.93 8.55 43.70
CA TRP A 350 15.01 9.00 42.84
C TRP A 350 16.37 8.69 43.47
N ALA A 351 17.37 8.52 42.61
CA ALA A 351 18.77 8.44 42.98
C ALA A 351 19.56 9.47 42.16
N PHE A 352 20.76 9.79 42.63
CA PHE A 352 21.73 10.45 41.79
C PHE A 352 22.15 9.52 40.64
N HIS A 353 22.32 10.09 39.45
CA HIS A 353 23.05 9.43 38.38
C HIS A 353 24.54 9.54 38.73
N GLU A 354 25.23 8.40 38.86
CA GLU A 354 26.61 8.34 39.37
C GLU A 354 27.61 8.32 38.22
N ILE A 355 28.57 9.24 38.25
CA ILE A 355 29.72 9.29 37.34
C ILE A 355 31.02 9.47 38.14
N TYR A 356 32.12 8.92 37.61
CA TYR A 356 33.42 8.92 38.30
C TYR A 356 34.33 10.08 37.90
N GLU A 357 33.97 10.82 36.85
CA GLU A 357 34.70 11.99 36.36
C GLU A 357 33.87 13.25 36.53
N GLU A 358 34.53 14.38 36.78
CA GLU A 358 33.88 15.69 36.80
C GLU A 358 33.57 16.11 35.35
N VAL A 359 32.29 16.38 35.08
CA VAL A 359 31.82 16.90 33.79
C VAL A 359 31.13 18.24 34.00
N PRO A 360 31.05 19.11 32.97
CA PRO A 360 30.39 20.40 33.09
C PRO A 360 28.96 20.29 33.63
N GLY A 361 28.69 21.00 34.73
CA GLY A 361 27.38 21.02 35.39
C GLY A 361 27.13 19.91 36.40
N ALA A 362 28.07 18.96 36.59
CA ALA A 362 27.96 17.96 37.63
C ALA A 362 28.17 18.54 39.04
N ILE A 363 27.56 17.92 40.05
CA ILE A 363 27.79 18.22 41.46
C ILE A 363 28.53 17.07 42.14
N LYS A 364 29.35 17.41 43.14
CA LYS A 364 29.99 16.40 44.00
C LYS A 364 29.00 15.93 45.05
N VAL A 365 28.77 14.62 45.12
CA VAL A 365 27.86 13.99 46.07
C VAL A 365 28.68 13.19 47.08
N VAL A 366 28.30 13.30 48.36
CA VAL A 366 28.92 12.57 49.47
C VAL A 366 27.82 11.85 50.23
N GLN A 367 27.68 10.54 49.99
CA GLN A 367 26.68 9.71 50.66
C GLN A 367 27.33 8.85 51.74
N LYS A 368 26.67 8.79 52.90
CA LYS A 368 27.03 7.86 53.98
C LYS A 368 26.10 6.67 53.91
N GLU A 369 26.63 5.53 53.49
CA GLU A 369 25.91 4.27 53.47
C GLU A 369 26.24 3.47 54.72
N ARG A 370 25.25 2.73 55.23
CA ARG A 370 25.43 1.78 56.33
C ARG A 370 25.05 0.40 55.81
N SER A 371 26.02 -0.51 55.76
CA SER A 371 25.81 -1.94 55.52
C SER A 371 26.48 -2.71 56.65
N ASP A 372 25.80 -3.70 57.21
CA ASP A 372 26.35 -4.62 58.22
C ASP A 372 27.00 -3.94 59.43
N GLY A 373 26.42 -2.83 59.90
CA GLY A 373 26.91 -2.07 61.06
C GLY A 373 28.13 -1.18 60.78
N ILE A 374 28.67 -1.18 59.56
CA ILE A 374 29.81 -0.35 59.16
C ILE A 374 29.31 0.79 58.26
N SER A 375 29.75 2.02 58.57
CA SER A 375 29.42 3.19 57.75
C SER A 375 30.55 3.49 56.77
N TYR A 376 30.24 3.53 55.48
CA TYR A 376 31.17 3.93 54.43
C TYR A 376 30.73 5.25 53.82
N THR A 377 31.71 6.08 53.44
CA THR A 377 31.43 7.35 52.76
C THR A 377 31.75 7.18 51.28
N ASN A 378 30.73 7.12 50.45
CA ASN A 378 30.87 7.10 49.00
C ASN A 378 30.95 8.55 48.48
N LYS A 379 31.92 8.82 47.60
CA LYS A 379 32.13 10.14 46.99
C LYS A 379 32.15 9.96 45.48
N PHE A 380 31.22 10.61 44.80
CA PHE A 380 31.08 10.54 43.34
C PHE A 380 30.61 11.88 42.78
N TRP A 381 30.62 12.01 41.46
CA TRP A 381 30.03 13.14 40.75
C TRP A 381 28.66 12.76 40.21
N SER A 382 27.76 13.72 40.12
CA SER A 382 26.43 13.51 39.58
C SER A 382 26.03 14.61 38.62
N ASP A 383 25.67 14.21 37.41
CA ASP A 383 25.27 15.05 36.29
C ASP A 383 23.78 14.89 35.93
N GLY A 384 23.02 14.25 36.82
CA GLY A 384 21.59 14.01 36.62
C GLY A 384 21.00 13.13 37.71
N VAL A 385 19.82 12.62 37.43
CA VAL A 385 19.10 11.73 38.35
C VAL A 385 18.75 10.42 37.65
N ARG A 386 18.31 9.43 38.42
CA ARG A 386 17.76 8.18 37.89
C ARG A 386 16.57 7.74 38.74
N PRO A 387 15.51 7.17 38.14
CA PRO A 387 14.38 6.67 38.89
C PRO A 387 14.75 5.40 39.67
N LYS A 388 14.10 5.20 40.82
CA LYS A 388 14.13 3.95 41.59
C LYS A 388 12.77 3.25 41.46
N GLY A 389 12.76 2.15 40.72
CA GLY A 389 11.53 1.39 40.45
C GLY A 389 10.53 2.14 39.56
N HIS A 390 9.27 1.68 39.60
CA HIS A 390 8.20 2.14 38.69
C HIS A 390 7.15 3.03 39.37
N ARG A 391 7.27 3.37 40.66
CA ARG A 391 6.23 4.11 41.37
C ARG A 391 5.93 5.48 40.75
N VAL A 392 6.96 6.27 40.46
CA VAL A 392 6.78 7.59 39.84
C VAL A 392 6.22 7.45 38.43
N LEU A 393 6.63 6.42 37.69
CA LEU A 393 6.08 6.10 36.38
C LEU A 393 4.59 5.76 36.45
N ASP A 394 4.18 4.96 37.43
CA ASP A 394 2.79 4.59 37.70
C ASP A 394 1.92 5.82 37.97
N GLU A 395 2.40 6.72 38.85
CA GLU A 395 1.72 7.97 39.16
C GLU A 395 1.57 8.86 37.91
N ILE A 396 2.65 9.05 37.14
CA ILE A 396 2.63 9.86 35.89
C ILE A 396 1.64 9.29 34.87
N LEU A 397 1.70 7.98 34.63
CA LEU A 397 0.82 7.33 33.65
C LEU A 397 -0.64 7.33 34.09
N THR A 398 -0.90 7.16 35.39
CA THR A 398 -2.24 7.23 35.96
C THR A 398 -2.87 8.61 35.70
N TYR A 399 -2.16 9.69 36.03
CA TYR A 399 -2.66 11.04 35.77
C TYR A 399 -2.78 11.34 34.28
N ALA A 400 -1.83 10.91 33.46
CA ALA A 400 -1.88 11.11 32.01
C ALA A 400 -3.06 10.37 31.36
N PHE A 401 -3.34 9.13 31.79
CA PHE A 401 -4.47 8.35 31.27
C PHE A 401 -5.81 8.93 31.73
N GLN A 402 -5.91 9.42 32.95
CA GLN A 402 -7.10 10.13 33.44
C GLN A 402 -7.35 11.41 32.65
N ASP A 403 -6.33 12.24 32.42
CA ASP A 403 -6.41 13.49 31.63
C ASP A 403 -6.90 13.23 30.19
N LEU A 404 -6.59 12.06 29.65
CA LEU A 404 -6.96 11.65 28.29
C LEU A 404 -8.17 10.71 28.23
N SER A 405 -8.81 10.43 29.37
CA SER A 405 -9.94 9.48 29.46
C SER A 405 -9.65 8.11 28.79
N VAL A 406 -8.42 7.60 28.93
CA VAL A 406 -8.00 6.34 28.32
C VAL A 406 -8.47 5.17 29.19
N THR A 407 -9.37 4.35 28.66
CA THR A 407 -9.90 3.15 29.34
C THR A 407 -9.27 1.84 28.86
N SER A 408 -8.49 1.87 27.77
CA SER A 408 -8.04 0.67 27.07
C SER A 408 -6.86 -0.08 27.71
N THR A 409 -6.17 0.53 28.68
CA THR A 409 -4.96 -0.02 29.29
C THR A 409 -4.95 0.28 30.79
N SER A 410 -4.87 -0.76 31.63
CA SER A 410 -4.61 -0.57 33.06
C SER A 410 -3.12 -0.29 33.28
N VAL A 411 -2.79 0.77 34.01
CA VAL A 411 -1.40 1.10 34.37
C VAL A 411 -0.78 -0.01 35.21
N GLU A 412 -1.57 -0.57 36.13
CA GLU A 412 -1.18 -1.73 36.93
C GLU A 412 -0.85 -2.94 36.05
N ALA A 413 -1.66 -3.19 35.01
CA ALA A 413 -1.38 -4.25 34.05
C ALA A 413 -0.16 -3.97 33.18
N LEU A 414 0.29 -2.72 33.05
CA LEU A 414 1.49 -2.37 32.28
C LEU A 414 2.77 -2.59 33.10
N LEU A 415 2.73 -2.28 34.39
CA LEU A 415 3.90 -2.21 35.26
C LEU A 415 4.13 -3.45 36.14
N LYS A 416 3.12 -4.34 36.23
CA LYS A 416 3.25 -5.72 36.74
C LYS A 416 3.58 -6.68 35.60
#